data_AF-A0A7W4UQF0-F1
#
_entry.id   AF-A0A7W4UQF0-F1
#
_cell.length_a   1.000
_cell.length_b   1.000
_cell.length_c   1.000
_cell.angle_alpha   90.00
_cell.angle_beta   90.00
_cell.angle_gamma   90.00
#
_symmetry.space_group_name_H-M   'P 1'
#
loop_
_entity.id
_entity.type
_entity.pdbx_description
1 polymer ?
#
loop_
_entity_poly.entity_id
_entity_poly.type
_entity_poly.pdbx_seq_one_letter_code
_entity_poly.pdbx_strand_id
1 'polypeptide(L)'
;MSSTSTYEAWVHGLRRWALDPTADLGGLPALTVDSFTPDTYRRLLGHLHTAIATMMRTWQAQLTRDLGSALDDHGRARALVSLRVLLARRLELAKHPALPREVSHALWDSAARDIEDIQRTLETEVVRPRDGTARADGAQERLLQLVKQHSFVVLIQPGFPLSAFIAQQGITSASTSPDVPRVIGGGPPPEFTERAPRRRVLLD
;
A
#
# COMPACT_ATOMS: atom_id res chain seq x y z
N MET A 1 10.88 30.17 9.32
CA MET A 1 10.27 28.87 9.64
C MET A 1 8.79 29.00 9.31
N SER A 2 8.35 28.49 8.17
CA SER A 2 7.01 28.75 7.65
C SER A 2 5.97 27.98 8.45
N SER A 3 5.13 28.69 9.20
CA SER A 3 3.94 28.13 9.84
C SER A 3 2.91 27.79 8.74
N THR A 4 3.01 26.60 8.17
CA THR A 4 1.97 26.07 7.28
C THR A 4 0.65 26.09 8.05
N SER A 5 -0.37 26.77 7.50
CA SER A 5 -1.68 26.82 8.16
C SER A 5 -2.27 25.41 8.30
N THR A 6 -3.11 25.17 9.32
CA THR A 6 -3.80 23.88 9.53
C THR A 6 -4.39 23.32 8.23
N TYR A 7 -5.02 24.20 7.43
CA TYR A 7 -5.58 23.86 6.13
C TYR A 7 -4.53 23.35 5.15
N GLU A 8 -3.44 24.09 4.96
CA GLU A 8 -2.36 23.72 4.05
C GLU A 8 -1.69 22.41 4.47
N ALA A 9 -1.48 22.18 5.78
CA ALA A 9 -0.91 20.94 6.28
C ALA A 9 -1.75 19.73 5.87
N TRP A 10 -3.08 19.83 6.04
CA TRP A 10 -4.01 18.81 5.59
C TRP A 10 -4.01 18.62 4.08
N VAL A 11 -4.08 19.70 3.30
CA VAL A 11 -4.08 19.61 1.83
C VAL A 11 -2.80 18.97 1.31
N HIS A 12 -1.64 19.33 1.86
CA HIS A 12 -0.35 18.73 1.50
C HIS A 12 -0.25 17.27 1.93
N GLY A 13 -0.70 16.93 3.13
CA GLY A 13 -0.74 15.55 3.63
C GLY A 13 -1.64 14.68 2.75
N LEU A 14 -2.87 15.12 2.47
CA LEU A 14 -3.83 14.40 1.63
C LEU A 14 -3.33 14.19 0.20
N ARG A 15 -2.67 15.20 -0.40
CA ARG A 15 -2.07 15.05 -1.74
C ARG A 15 -0.96 14.03 -1.76
N ARG A 16 -0.09 14.01 -0.74
CA ARG A 16 1.00 13.04 -0.63
C ARG A 16 0.44 11.63 -0.43
N TRP A 17 -0.48 11.48 0.51
CA TRP A 17 -1.16 10.22 0.81
C TRP A 17 -1.94 9.65 -0.38
N ALA A 18 -2.57 10.51 -1.17
CA ALA A 18 -3.30 10.08 -2.37
C ALA A 18 -2.40 9.41 -3.41
N LEU A 19 -1.15 9.83 -3.50
CA LEU A 19 -0.15 9.30 -4.43
C LEU A 19 0.62 8.12 -3.82
N ASP A 20 0.89 8.19 -2.53
CA ASP A 20 1.56 7.17 -1.74
C ASP A 20 0.82 6.95 -0.41
N PRO A 21 -0.08 5.95 -0.33
CA PRO A 21 -0.84 5.65 0.88
C PRO A 21 0.01 5.14 2.05
N THR A 22 1.32 4.94 1.86
CA THR A 22 2.26 4.64 2.96
C THR A 22 2.77 5.90 3.65
N ALA A 23 2.55 7.07 3.05
CA ALA A 23 2.94 8.35 3.63
C ALA A 23 2.26 8.59 4.98
N ASP A 24 3.07 9.01 5.95
CA ASP A 24 2.59 9.29 7.31
C ASP A 24 1.67 10.51 7.35
N LEU A 25 0.55 10.35 8.07
CA LEU A 25 -0.42 11.40 8.37
C LEU A 25 -0.43 11.78 9.86
N GLY A 26 0.32 11.07 10.72
CA GLY A 26 0.28 11.24 12.18
C GLY A 26 0.69 12.63 12.68
N GLY A 27 1.43 13.39 11.88
CA GLY A 27 1.81 14.79 12.17
C GLY A 27 0.75 15.84 11.84
N LEU A 28 -0.45 15.44 11.36
CA LEU A 28 -1.48 16.40 10.96
C LEU A 28 -2.15 17.09 12.17
N PRO A 29 -2.37 18.41 12.10
CA PRO A 29 -3.03 19.15 13.17
C PRO A 29 -4.50 18.74 13.32
N ALA A 30 -5.01 18.76 14.55
CA ALA A 30 -6.41 18.48 14.86
C ALA A 30 -7.36 19.41 14.08
N LEU A 31 -8.36 18.83 13.43
CA LEU A 31 -9.49 19.55 12.84
C LEU A 31 -10.60 19.62 13.88
N THR A 32 -10.95 20.84 14.31
CA THR A 32 -12.19 21.10 15.03
C THR A 32 -13.21 21.70 14.07
N VAL A 33 -14.50 21.55 14.37
CA VAL A 33 -15.59 22.12 13.55
C VAL A 33 -15.46 23.64 13.44
N ASP A 34 -14.94 24.29 14.48
CA ASP A 34 -14.72 25.74 14.55
C ASP A 34 -13.37 26.20 13.97
N SER A 35 -12.53 25.28 13.48
CA SER A 35 -11.19 25.61 12.95
C SER A 35 -11.25 26.46 11.67
N PHE A 36 -12.38 26.42 10.96
CA PHE A 36 -12.51 27.00 9.64
C PHE A 36 -13.86 27.67 9.44
N THR A 37 -13.92 28.63 8.52
CA THR A 37 -15.20 29.07 7.97
C THR A 37 -15.91 27.89 7.29
N PRO A 38 -17.25 27.89 7.21
CA PRO A 38 -18.00 26.83 6.54
C PRO A 38 -17.56 26.57 5.10
N ASP A 39 -17.10 27.60 4.37
CA ASP A 39 -16.61 27.47 3.00
C ASP A 39 -15.23 26.77 2.95
N THR A 40 -14.29 27.20 3.79
CA THR A 40 -12.97 26.57 3.90
C THR A 40 -13.07 25.11 4.32
N TYR A 41 -13.96 24.79 5.26
CA TYR A 41 -14.21 23.42 5.69
C TYR A 41 -14.74 22.55 4.54
N ARG A 42 -15.69 23.07 3.75
CA ARG A 42 -16.23 22.38 2.57
C ARG A 42 -15.16 22.10 1.51
N ARG A 43 -14.25 23.05 1.27
CA ARG A 43 -13.10 22.85 0.36
C ARG A 43 -12.17 21.76 0.86
N LEU A 44 -11.91 21.71 2.17
CA LEU A 44 -11.10 20.65 2.77
C LEU A 44 -11.74 19.27 2.58
N LEU A 45 -13.05 19.14 2.80
CA LEU A 45 -13.77 17.89 2.50
C LEU A 45 -13.66 17.50 1.02
N GLY A 46 -13.71 18.49 0.11
CA GLY A 46 -13.45 18.27 -1.32
C GLY A 46 -12.05 17.73 -1.61
N HIS A 47 -11.02 18.24 -0.93
CA HIS A 47 -9.66 17.70 -1.03
C HIS A 47 -9.56 16.28 -0.50
N LEU A 48 -10.25 15.98 0.60
CA LEU A 48 -10.30 14.64 1.17
C LEU A 48 -10.96 13.64 0.21
N HIS A 49 -12.12 13.98 -0.35
CA HIS A 49 -12.77 13.14 -1.38
C HIS A 49 -11.88 12.94 -2.61
N THR A 50 -11.22 14.01 -3.08
CA THR A 50 -10.31 13.94 -4.23
C THR A 50 -9.12 13.02 -3.95
N ALA A 51 -8.56 13.08 -2.74
CA ALA A 51 -7.45 12.22 -2.33
C ALA A 51 -7.85 10.75 -2.32
N ILE A 52 -8.99 10.41 -1.71
CA ILE A 52 -9.54 9.05 -1.70
C ILE A 52 -9.81 8.56 -3.11
N ALA A 53 -10.47 9.37 -3.95
CA ALA A 53 -10.76 9.01 -5.34
C ALA A 53 -9.48 8.75 -6.15
N THR A 54 -8.42 9.52 -5.91
CA THR A 54 -7.12 9.34 -6.56
C THR A 54 -6.46 8.05 -6.12
N MET A 55 -6.40 7.78 -4.82
CA MET A 55 -5.87 6.53 -4.28
C MET A 55 -6.65 5.32 -4.82
N MET A 56 -7.99 5.39 -4.85
CA MET A 56 -8.83 4.30 -5.37
C MET A 56 -8.65 4.06 -6.87
N ARG A 57 -8.41 5.09 -7.68
CA ARG A 57 -8.05 4.91 -9.10
C ARG A 57 -6.72 4.15 -9.25
N THR A 58 -5.71 4.51 -8.46
CA THR A 58 -4.43 3.79 -8.43
C THR A 58 -4.62 2.35 -7.98
N TRP A 59 -5.44 2.13 -6.94
CA TRP A 59 -5.79 0.80 -6.45
C TRP A 59 -6.47 -0.07 -7.53
N GLN A 60 -7.44 0.48 -8.26
CA GLN A 60 -8.13 -0.22 -9.35
C GLN A 60 -7.17 -0.56 -10.50
N ALA A 61 -6.29 0.37 -10.87
CA ALA A 61 -5.26 0.10 -11.87
C ALA A 61 -4.31 -1.01 -11.42
N GLN A 62 -3.93 -1.04 -10.13
CA GLN A 62 -3.09 -2.08 -9.56
C GLN A 62 -3.78 -3.45 -9.57
N LEU A 63 -5.07 -3.50 -9.20
CA LEU A 63 -5.87 -4.72 -9.23
C LEU A 63 -5.85 -5.36 -10.63
N THR A 64 -6.18 -4.57 -11.66
CA THR A 64 -6.21 -5.06 -13.04
C THR A 64 -4.84 -5.54 -13.51
N ARG A 65 -3.78 -4.80 -13.20
CA ARG A 65 -2.41 -5.15 -13.62
C ARG A 65 -1.88 -6.41 -12.92
N ASP A 66 -1.98 -6.47 -11.60
CA ASP A 66 -1.34 -7.53 -10.81
C ASP A 66 -2.10 -8.85 -10.94
N LEU A 67 -3.43 -8.81 -10.88
CA LEU A 67 -4.24 -10.01 -11.02
C LEU A 67 -4.25 -10.52 -12.47
N GLY A 68 -4.11 -9.62 -13.44
CA GLY A 68 -4.01 -9.95 -14.86
C GLY A 68 -2.64 -10.52 -15.27
N SER A 69 -1.56 -10.14 -14.59
CA SER A 69 -0.20 -10.61 -14.88
C SER A 69 0.25 -11.82 -14.05
N ALA A 70 -0.46 -12.14 -12.96
CA ALA A 70 -0.14 -13.30 -12.13
C ALA A 70 -0.34 -14.63 -12.88
N LEU A 71 0.75 -15.38 -13.01
CA LEU A 71 0.80 -16.66 -13.72
C LEU A 71 0.33 -17.85 -12.85
N ASP A 72 0.40 -17.71 -11.54
CA ASP A 72 0.13 -18.77 -10.56
C ASP A 72 -0.65 -18.26 -9.34
N ASP A 73 -1.14 -19.19 -8.53
CA ASP A 73 -1.95 -18.88 -7.35
C ASP A 73 -1.16 -18.08 -6.30
N HIS A 74 0.16 -18.32 -6.19
CA HIS A 74 1.02 -17.55 -5.28
C HIS A 74 1.14 -16.08 -5.69
N GLY A 75 1.33 -15.80 -6.98
CA GLY A 75 1.32 -14.44 -7.51
C GLY A 75 -0.01 -13.73 -7.27
N ARG A 76 -1.13 -14.44 -7.47
CA ARG A 76 -2.48 -13.92 -7.21
C ARG A 76 -2.70 -13.64 -5.72
N ALA A 77 -2.28 -14.54 -4.83
CA ALA A 77 -2.35 -14.36 -3.39
C ALA A 77 -1.59 -13.11 -2.95
N ARG A 78 -0.35 -12.95 -3.43
CA ARG A 78 0.47 -11.77 -3.15
C ARG A 78 -0.21 -10.48 -3.63
N ALA A 79 -0.76 -10.48 -4.85
CA ALA A 79 -1.50 -9.33 -5.39
C ALA A 79 -2.68 -8.94 -4.49
N LEU A 80 -3.50 -9.91 -4.08
CA LEU A 80 -4.66 -9.68 -3.21
C LEU A 80 -4.23 -9.13 -1.84
N VAL A 81 -3.15 -9.66 -1.24
CA VAL A 81 -2.62 -9.14 0.03
C VAL A 81 -2.14 -7.69 -0.12
N SER A 82 -1.38 -7.37 -1.16
CA SER A 82 -0.92 -6.00 -1.42
C SER A 82 -2.09 -5.01 -1.60
N LEU A 83 -3.13 -5.41 -2.34
CA LEU A 83 -4.34 -4.61 -2.53
C LEU A 83 -5.11 -4.41 -1.22
N ARG A 84 -5.14 -5.44 -0.36
CA ARG A 84 -5.76 -5.36 0.96
C ARG A 84 -5.06 -4.33 1.85
N VAL A 85 -3.73 -4.19 1.77
CA VAL A 85 -2.99 -3.16 2.52
C VAL A 85 -3.42 -1.75 2.15
N LEU A 86 -3.63 -1.47 0.87
CA LEU A 86 -4.07 -0.15 0.42
C LEU A 86 -5.48 0.19 0.91
N LEU A 87 -6.39 -0.78 0.92
CA LEU A 87 -7.73 -0.61 1.52
C LEU A 87 -7.63 -0.40 3.03
N ALA A 88 -6.70 -1.08 3.70
CA ALA A 88 -6.42 -0.84 5.12
C ALA A 88 -5.93 0.59 5.39
N ARG A 89 -5.07 1.15 4.53
CA ARG A 89 -4.62 2.56 4.62
C ARG A 89 -5.77 3.55 4.45
N ARG A 90 -6.77 3.23 3.63
CA ARG A 90 -8.01 4.04 3.53
C ARG A 90 -8.79 4.06 4.84
N LEU A 91 -8.93 2.90 5.48
CA LEU A 91 -9.61 2.76 6.77
C LEU A 91 -8.83 3.45 7.90
N GLU A 92 -7.50 3.47 7.81
CA GLU A 92 -6.63 4.19 8.76
C GLU A 92 -6.85 5.71 8.66
N LEU A 93 -6.94 6.25 7.44
CA LEU A 93 -7.33 7.66 7.23
C LEU A 93 -8.69 7.96 7.86
N ALA A 94 -9.68 7.08 7.68
CA ALA A 94 -11.01 7.27 8.29
C ALA A 94 -10.96 7.27 9.82
N LYS A 95 -10.01 6.53 10.44
CA LYS A 95 -9.79 6.47 11.89
C LYS A 95 -8.82 7.52 12.43
N HIS A 96 -8.39 8.46 11.60
CA HIS A 96 -7.36 9.42 11.99
C HIS A 96 -7.84 10.30 13.16
N PRO A 97 -7.08 10.39 14.28
CA PRO A 97 -7.54 11.06 15.50
C PRO A 97 -7.73 12.57 15.35
N ALA A 98 -7.06 13.17 14.36
CA ALA A 98 -7.20 14.58 14.04
C ALA A 98 -8.47 14.91 13.20
N LEU A 99 -9.29 13.92 12.83
CA LEU A 99 -10.56 14.16 12.13
C LEU A 99 -11.73 14.34 13.12
N PRO A 100 -12.72 15.20 12.79
CA PRO A 100 -13.98 15.25 13.53
C PRO A 100 -14.71 13.91 13.42
N ARG A 101 -15.43 13.53 14.47
CA ARG A 101 -16.09 12.22 14.59
C ARG A 101 -17.05 11.97 13.43
N GLU A 102 -17.78 12.98 13.01
CA GLU A 102 -18.78 12.91 11.95
C GLU A 102 -18.13 12.60 10.59
N VAL A 103 -16.99 13.23 10.32
CA VAL A 103 -16.19 12.97 9.12
C VAL A 103 -15.59 11.57 9.17
N SER A 104 -14.98 11.20 10.31
CA SER A 104 -14.43 9.87 10.54
C SER A 104 -15.46 8.77 10.26
N HIS A 105 -16.68 8.92 10.80
CA HIS A 105 -17.77 7.96 10.60
C HIS A 105 -18.21 7.88 9.13
N ALA A 106 -18.44 9.03 8.48
CA ALA A 106 -18.86 9.06 7.08
C ALA A 106 -17.82 8.40 6.14
N LEU A 107 -16.54 8.62 6.42
CA LEU A 107 -15.45 8.00 5.66
C LEU A 107 -15.34 6.50 5.90
N TRP A 108 -15.53 6.07 7.14
CA TRP A 108 -15.57 4.65 7.48
C TRP A 108 -16.71 3.94 6.76
N ASP A 109 -17.93 4.48 6.83
CA ASP A 109 -19.11 3.88 6.19
C ASP A 109 -18.98 3.83 4.66
N SER A 110 -18.40 4.88 4.06
CA SER A 110 -18.10 4.88 2.62
C SER A 110 -17.06 3.80 2.28
N ALA A 111 -15.98 3.70 3.05
CA ALA A 111 -14.95 2.69 2.80
C ALA A 111 -15.48 1.27 3.00
N ALA A 112 -16.32 1.04 4.02
CA ALA A 112 -16.90 -0.27 4.28
C ALA A 112 -17.81 -0.74 3.14
N ARG A 113 -18.71 0.13 2.66
CA ARG A 113 -19.55 -0.16 1.49
C ARG A 113 -18.73 -0.46 0.24
N ASP A 114 -17.71 0.37 -0.04
CA ASP A 114 -16.84 0.14 -1.19
C ASP A 114 -16.10 -1.21 -1.09
N ILE A 115 -15.63 -1.59 0.11
CA ILE A 115 -14.93 -2.87 0.34
C ILE A 115 -15.86 -4.05 0.10
N GLU A 116 -17.10 -3.98 0.59
CA GLU A 116 -18.11 -5.02 0.36
C GLU A 116 -18.45 -5.15 -1.13
N ASP A 117 -18.66 -4.03 -1.82
CA ASP A 117 -18.97 -4.01 -3.25
C ASP A 117 -17.81 -4.52 -4.10
N ILE A 118 -16.58 -4.11 -3.80
CA ILE A 118 -15.37 -4.62 -4.45
C ILE A 118 -15.27 -6.13 -4.27
N GLN A 119 -15.47 -6.66 -3.06
CA GLN A 119 -15.42 -8.10 -2.81
C GLN A 119 -16.48 -8.83 -3.64
N ARG A 120 -17.71 -8.33 -3.65
CA ARG A 120 -18.83 -8.89 -4.41
C ARG A 120 -18.55 -8.91 -5.92
N THR A 121 -18.03 -7.81 -6.45
CA THR A 121 -17.66 -7.70 -7.87
C THR A 121 -16.54 -8.68 -8.21
N LEU A 122 -15.51 -8.80 -7.37
CA LEU A 122 -14.43 -9.75 -7.60
C LEU A 122 -14.92 -11.19 -7.65
N GLU A 123 -15.75 -11.59 -6.69
CA GLU A 123 -16.32 -12.94 -6.66
C GLU A 123 -17.21 -13.20 -7.89
N THR A 124 -18.00 -12.21 -8.29
CA THR A 124 -18.88 -12.30 -9.47
C THR A 124 -18.07 -12.46 -10.77
N GLU A 125 -17.02 -11.66 -10.95
CA GLU A 125 -16.19 -11.71 -12.17
C GLU A 125 -15.36 -13.00 -12.26
N VAL A 126 -15.02 -13.64 -11.13
CA VAL A 126 -14.35 -14.95 -11.11
C VAL A 126 -15.29 -16.07 -11.53
N VAL A 127 -16.55 -16.02 -11.07
CA VAL A 127 -17.57 -17.04 -11.36
C VAL A 127 -18.13 -16.92 -12.78
N ARG A 128 -18.03 -15.74 -13.42
CA ARG A 128 -18.55 -15.52 -14.77
C ARG A 128 -17.95 -16.56 -15.74
N PRO A 129 -18.78 -17.38 -16.42
CA PRO A 129 -18.31 -18.39 -17.36
C PRO A 129 -17.47 -17.75 -18.47
N ARG A 130 -16.25 -18.23 -18.68
CA ARG A 130 -15.43 -17.93 -19.85
C ARG A 130 -15.44 -19.16 -20.74
N ASP A 131 -16.13 -19.08 -21.87
CA ASP A 131 -16.25 -20.10 -22.93
C ASP A 131 -15.79 -21.53 -22.54
N GLY A 132 -16.63 -22.20 -21.74
CA GLY A 132 -17.12 -23.57 -21.98
C GLY A 132 -16.14 -24.75 -21.97
N THR A 133 -15.19 -24.84 -21.03
CA THR A 133 -14.45 -26.11 -20.82
C THR A 133 -14.36 -26.51 -19.35
N ALA A 134 -14.54 -27.80 -19.03
CA ALA A 134 -14.47 -28.32 -17.65
C ALA A 134 -13.14 -28.04 -16.92
N ARG A 135 -12.05 -27.81 -17.66
CA ARG A 135 -10.76 -27.39 -17.11
C ARG A 135 -10.77 -25.94 -16.63
N ALA A 136 -11.57 -25.08 -17.27
CA ALA A 136 -11.78 -23.71 -16.85
C ALA A 136 -12.56 -23.66 -15.51
N ASP A 137 -13.54 -24.54 -15.33
CA ASP A 137 -14.36 -24.61 -14.11
C ASP A 137 -13.50 -24.90 -12.85
N GLY A 138 -12.59 -25.88 -12.93
CA GLY A 138 -11.69 -26.21 -11.81
C GLY A 138 -10.62 -25.15 -11.53
N ALA A 139 -10.27 -24.31 -12.51
CA ALA A 139 -9.39 -23.16 -12.30
C ALA A 139 -10.15 -21.98 -11.68
N GLN A 140 -11.40 -21.76 -12.10
CA GLN A 140 -12.28 -20.72 -11.54
C GLN A 140 -12.61 -20.99 -10.08
N GLU A 141 -12.94 -22.23 -9.71
CA GLU A 141 -13.22 -22.59 -8.31
C GLU A 141 -12.00 -22.33 -7.42
N ARG A 142 -10.78 -22.72 -7.88
CA ARG A 142 -9.55 -22.44 -7.13
C ARG A 142 -9.31 -20.94 -6.96
N LEU A 143 -9.52 -20.15 -8.00
CA LEU A 143 -9.41 -18.69 -7.92
C LEU A 143 -10.45 -18.10 -6.97
N LEU A 144 -11.68 -18.61 -6.96
CA LEU A 144 -12.74 -18.17 -6.06
C LEU A 144 -12.37 -18.47 -4.61
N GLN A 145 -11.88 -19.69 -4.33
CA GLN A 145 -11.39 -20.06 -3.00
C GLN A 145 -10.24 -19.16 -2.56
N LEU A 146 -9.32 -18.83 -3.47
CA LEU A 146 -8.23 -17.92 -3.19
C LEU A 146 -8.73 -16.50 -2.85
N VAL A 147 -9.68 -15.96 -3.62
CA VAL A 147 -10.30 -14.65 -3.34
C VAL A 147 -11.03 -14.65 -2.00
N LYS A 148 -11.72 -15.74 -1.64
CA LYS A 148 -12.39 -15.88 -0.33
C LYS A 148 -11.40 -15.98 0.82
N GLN A 149 -10.34 -16.77 0.68
CA GLN A 149 -9.25 -16.86 1.66
C GLN A 149 -8.58 -15.49 1.87
N HIS A 150 -8.47 -14.71 0.80
CA HIS A 150 -7.92 -13.36 0.80
C HIS A 150 -8.97 -12.25 0.77
N SER A 151 -10.15 -12.47 1.36
CA SER A 151 -11.26 -11.51 1.42
C SER A 151 -10.88 -10.12 1.95
N PHE A 152 -11.38 -9.05 1.33
CA PHE A 152 -11.18 -7.69 1.81
C PHE A 152 -12.12 -7.31 2.96
N VAL A 153 -13.26 -8.00 3.08
CA VAL A 153 -14.28 -7.75 4.12
C VAL A 153 -13.72 -8.00 5.53
N VAL A 154 -12.66 -8.80 5.66
CA VAL A 154 -11.97 -8.99 6.96
C VAL A 154 -11.51 -7.67 7.59
N LEU A 155 -11.18 -6.66 6.78
CA LEU A 155 -10.67 -5.36 7.23
C LEU A 155 -11.69 -4.55 8.04
N ILE A 156 -12.98 -4.76 7.78
CA ILE A 156 -14.07 -4.01 8.41
C ILE A 156 -14.74 -4.79 9.54
N GLN A 157 -14.28 -6.01 9.82
CA GLN A 157 -14.80 -6.80 10.91
C GLN A 157 -14.48 -6.17 12.27
N PRO A 158 -15.40 -6.25 13.25
CA PRO A 158 -15.13 -5.79 14.61
C PRO A 158 -13.86 -6.44 15.17
N GLY A 159 -12.99 -5.62 15.78
CA GLY A 159 -11.76 -6.09 16.40
C GLY A 159 -10.60 -6.40 15.43
N PHE A 160 -10.75 -6.18 14.12
CA PHE A 160 -9.64 -6.34 13.19
C PHE A 160 -8.48 -5.38 13.53
N PRO A 161 -7.24 -5.88 13.75
CA PRO A 161 -6.12 -5.06 14.22
C PRO A 161 -5.45 -4.31 13.06
N LEU A 162 -6.11 -3.26 12.57
CA LEU A 162 -5.73 -2.52 11.36
C LEU A 162 -4.26 -2.02 11.38
N SER A 163 -3.86 -1.34 12.45
CA SER A 163 -2.50 -0.79 12.58
C SER A 163 -1.42 -1.87 12.62
N ALA A 164 -1.69 -2.99 13.30
CA ALA A 164 -0.76 -4.12 13.37
C ALA A 164 -0.63 -4.81 12.00
N PHE A 165 -1.76 -5.01 11.31
CA PHE A 165 -1.77 -5.55 9.95
C PHE A 165 -0.93 -4.69 9.00
N ILE A 166 -1.14 -3.38 9.01
CA ILE A 166 -0.38 -2.43 8.19
C ILE A 166 1.12 -2.47 8.53
N ALA A 167 1.47 -2.46 9.81
CA ALA A 167 2.86 -2.50 10.25
C ALA A 167 3.57 -3.79 9.80
N GLN A 168 2.89 -4.93 9.92
CA GLN A 168 3.44 -6.22 9.53
C GLN A 168 3.76 -6.29 8.03
N GLN A 169 2.92 -5.67 7.19
CA GLN A 169 3.13 -5.64 5.74
C GLN A 169 4.18 -4.62 5.30
N GLY A 170 4.39 -3.55 6.08
CA GLY A 170 5.52 -2.63 5.90
C GLY A 170 6.88 -3.29 6.20
N ILE A 171 6.95 -4.13 7.25
CA ILE A 171 8.17 -4.84 7.65
C ILE A 171 8.58 -5.89 6.59
N THR A 172 7.61 -6.62 6.01
CA THR A 172 7.89 -7.62 4.97
C THR A 172 8.34 -7.00 3.65
N SER A 173 7.85 -5.79 3.33
CA SER A 173 8.26 -5.05 2.12
C SER A 173 9.68 -4.50 2.25
N ALA A 174 10.10 -4.06 3.44
CA ALA A 174 11.47 -3.64 3.73
C ALA A 174 12.46 -4.82 3.87
N SER A 175 11.99 -6.00 4.30
CA SER A 175 12.84 -7.19 4.50
C SER A 175 13.12 -8.00 3.23
N THR A 176 12.57 -7.62 2.08
CA THR A 176 12.91 -8.24 0.78
C THR A 176 14.05 -7.48 0.10
N SER A 177 15.13 -7.21 0.83
CA SER A 177 16.45 -7.04 0.24
C SER A 177 17.19 -8.36 0.48
N PRO A 178 17.82 -8.99 -0.53
CA PRO A 178 18.71 -10.10 -0.27
C PRO A 178 19.89 -9.56 0.54
N ASP A 179 19.87 -9.81 1.84
CA ASP A 179 20.99 -9.57 2.74
C ASP A 179 22.13 -10.46 2.26
N VAL A 180 23.09 -9.86 1.57
CA VAL A 180 24.38 -10.48 1.27
C VAL A 180 25.07 -10.64 2.62
N PRO A 181 25.47 -11.85 3.06
CA PRO A 181 26.05 -12.01 4.38
C PRO A 181 27.32 -11.17 4.51
N ARG A 182 27.26 -10.19 5.40
CA ARG A 182 28.38 -9.34 5.79
C ARG A 182 29.42 -10.18 6.52
N VAL A 183 30.44 -10.63 5.81
CA VAL A 183 31.68 -11.18 6.39
C VAL A 183 32.35 -10.07 7.21
N ILE A 184 32.39 -10.25 8.53
CA ILE A 184 33.22 -9.44 9.44
C ILE A 184 34.38 -10.33 9.93
N GLY A 185 35.60 -9.83 9.70
CA GLY A 185 36.88 -10.38 10.15
C GLY A 185 37.88 -10.32 8.98
N GLY A 186 38.82 -9.38 8.88
CA GLY A 186 39.65 -8.80 9.92
C GLY A 186 41.07 -9.36 9.76
N GLY A 187 41.81 -8.89 8.75
CA GLY A 187 43.22 -9.22 8.51
C GLY A 187 43.97 -8.03 7.90
N PRO A 188 45.18 -7.68 8.38
CA PRO A 188 45.87 -6.43 8.04
C PRO A 188 46.49 -6.46 6.62
N PRO A 189 46.80 -5.29 6.02
CA PRO A 189 47.31 -5.19 4.66
C PRO A 189 48.78 -5.65 4.57
N PRO A 190 49.23 -6.25 3.45
CA PRO A 190 50.65 -6.48 3.23
C PRO A 190 51.35 -5.16 2.89
N GLU A 191 52.36 -4.83 3.68
CA GLU A 191 53.29 -3.73 3.47
C GLU A 191 54.10 -3.92 2.18
N PHE A 192 54.23 -2.83 1.43
CA PHE A 192 55.18 -2.67 0.34
C PHE A 192 56.62 -2.81 0.88
N THR A 193 57.38 -3.76 0.33
CA THR A 193 58.85 -3.70 0.36
C THR A 193 59.38 -3.54 -1.05
N GLU A 194 60.09 -2.44 -1.24
CA GLU A 194 60.68 -1.98 -2.49
C GLU A 194 62.14 -2.49 -2.65
N ARG A 195 62.56 -2.61 -3.92
CA ARG A 195 63.93 -2.69 -4.52
C ARG A 195 64.42 -4.11 -4.88
N ALA A 196 64.71 -4.53 -6.12
CA ALA A 196 65.29 -3.99 -7.38
C ALA A 196 66.51 -4.90 -7.77
N PRO A 197 67.15 -4.88 -8.98
CA PRO A 197 66.81 -4.32 -10.30
C PRO A 197 67.04 -5.26 -11.54
N ARG A 198 66.46 -4.84 -12.69
CA ARG A 198 66.95 -4.92 -14.11
C ARG A 198 67.42 -6.28 -14.73
N ARG A 199 66.73 -6.70 -15.80
CA ARG A 199 67.38 -6.88 -17.13
C ARG A 199 66.37 -6.74 -18.28
N ARG A 200 66.92 -6.27 -19.39
CA ARG A 200 66.32 -5.70 -20.61
C ARG A 200 66.38 -6.75 -21.72
N VAL A 201 65.56 -6.58 -22.78
CA VAL A 201 65.85 -6.87 -24.22
C VAL A 201 64.92 -7.87 -24.97
N LEU A 202 64.29 -7.27 -26.00
CA LEU A 202 63.86 -7.68 -27.36
C LEU A 202 62.95 -8.88 -27.70
N LEU A 203 61.95 -8.53 -28.52
CA LEU A 203 61.45 -9.17 -29.76
C LEU A 203 62.25 -10.39 -30.28
N ASP A 204 61.50 -11.45 -30.60
CA ASP A 204 61.43 -12.05 -31.95
C ASP A 204 60.01 -12.62 -32.13
#